data_AF-A0A966ALZ9-F1
#
_entry.id   AF-A0A966ALZ9-F1
#
_cell.length_a   1.000
_cell.length_b   1.000
_cell.length_c   1.000
_cell.angle_alpha   90.00
_cell.angle_beta   90.00
_cell.angle_gamma   90.00
#
_symmetry.space_group_name_H-M   'P 1'
#
loop_
_entity.id
_entity.type
_entity.pdbx_description
1 polymer ?
#
loop_
_entity_poly.entity_id
_entity_poly.type
_entity_poly.pdbx_seq_one_letter_code
_entity_poly.pdbx_strand_id
1 'polypeptide(L)'
;MKDLLNLLKQQGQVEGFDAIRIGLASPDKIRSWSYGEVKKPETINYRTFKPERDGLFCAKIFGPIKDYECLCGKYKRLKHRGVICEKCGVEVTLAKVRRERMGHIELASPVAHIWYLKSLPSRMGLLLDMTLRDIERILYFEAFVVIDPGMTDLERGQLMTDEMYLDAIEQHGDEFTARMGAEAIYELLRTIDLQSEIAQVREDLPKTGSEAKIKKLSKRLKLMEAFKESGNRPQWMVLKVLPVLPPELRPLVPLDGGRFATSDLNDLYRRVINRNNRLKRLLDLNAPDIIVRNEKRMLQESVDALLDNGRRGRAITGTNKRPLKSLADMIKGKQGRFRQNLLGKRVDYSGRSVVVVGPTLKLHQCGLPKKMALELFKPFVFGKLELRGLATTIKAAKKLVEREGPEVWDILEEVIREHPVLLNRAPTLHRLGIQAFEPVLIEGKAIQLHPLVCTAFNADFDGDQMAVHVPLSIEAQLEARTLMMSTNNILSPAHGDPIIVPTQDVVMGIYYMTCERVDAKGTGMAFADVAEVHRAFQSGAVDLHARVKVRIDATIESEDGEL
;
A
#
# COMPACT_ATOMS: atom_id res chain seq x y z
N MET A 1 7.86 41.38 7.76
CA MET A 1 8.89 40.53 7.12
C MET A 1 8.76 39.04 7.46
N LYS A 2 8.60 38.64 8.73
CA LYS A 2 8.40 37.21 9.10
C LYS A 2 7.13 36.58 8.49
N ASP A 3 6.02 37.32 8.40
CA ASP A 3 4.78 36.81 7.79
C ASP A 3 4.85 36.70 6.26
N LEU A 4 5.64 37.55 5.60
CA LEU A 4 5.91 37.46 4.16
C LEU A 4 6.81 36.25 3.84
N LEU A 5 7.78 35.94 4.70
CA LEU A 5 8.63 34.75 4.60
C LEU A 5 7.85 33.44 4.81
N ASN A 6 6.83 33.43 5.68
CA ASN A 6 5.95 32.27 5.85
C ASN A 6 5.03 32.03 4.64
N LEU A 7 4.60 33.11 3.96
CA LEU A 7 3.85 33.03 2.71
C LEU A 7 4.72 32.54 1.53
N LEU A 8 6.00 32.91 1.50
CA LEU A 8 6.97 32.41 0.50
C LEU A 8 7.33 30.93 0.72
N LYS A 9 7.43 30.47 1.98
CA LYS A 9 7.59 29.03 2.31
C LYS A 9 6.36 28.17 2.01
N GLN A 10 5.17 28.77 1.88
CA GLN A 10 3.94 28.05 1.53
C GLN A 10 3.79 27.73 0.04
N GLN A 11 4.67 28.27 -0.83
CA GLN A 11 4.80 27.79 -2.21
C GLN A 11 5.67 26.54 -2.21
N GLY A 12 4.99 25.42 -1.95
CA GLY A 12 5.58 24.11 -1.68
C GLY A 12 6.41 23.55 -2.82
N GLN A 13 7.73 23.65 -2.68
CA GLN A 13 8.56 22.50 -3.00
C GLN A 13 8.28 21.45 -1.93
N VAL A 14 7.77 20.30 -2.35
CA VAL A 14 7.88 19.09 -1.53
C VAL A 14 9.38 18.83 -1.45
N GLU A 15 10.03 19.28 -0.37
CA GLU A 15 11.43 18.92 -0.11
C GLU A 15 11.49 17.39 -0.17
N GLY A 16 12.33 16.88 -1.07
CA GLY A 16 12.64 15.46 -1.11
C GLY A 16 13.16 15.05 0.26
N PHE A 17 12.71 13.90 0.76
CA PHE A 17 13.23 13.33 1.99
C PHE A 17 14.04 12.09 1.66
N ASP A 18 15.22 11.96 2.28
CA ASP A 18 16.10 10.79 2.10
C ASP A 18 15.86 9.71 3.17
N ALA A 19 15.24 10.08 4.29
CA ALA A 19 15.05 9.19 5.43
C ALA A 19 13.64 9.32 6.05
N ILE A 20 13.13 8.19 6.55
CA ILE A 20 11.88 8.10 7.30
C ILE A 20 12.20 7.66 8.73
N ARG A 21 11.72 8.40 9.72
CA ARG A 21 11.82 8.06 11.14
C ARG A 21 10.44 7.77 11.73
N ILE A 22 10.37 6.76 12.60
CA ILE A 22 9.20 6.44 13.43
C ILE A 22 9.51 6.66 14.91
N GLY A 23 8.52 7.12 15.68
CA GLY A 23 8.64 7.34 17.12
C GLY A 23 7.27 7.42 17.79
N LEU A 24 7.23 7.44 19.11
CA LEU A 24 5.97 7.59 19.84
C LEU A 24 5.44 9.02 19.70
N ALA A 25 4.14 9.17 19.62
CA ALA A 25 3.49 10.47 19.56
C ALA A 25 3.11 10.91 20.99
N SER A 26 3.65 12.04 21.43
CA SER A 26 3.21 12.66 22.68
C SER A 26 1.78 13.21 22.53
N PRO A 27 1.02 13.37 23.62
CA PRO A 27 -0.29 14.02 23.59
C PRO A 27 -0.27 15.40 22.92
N ASP A 28 0.75 16.20 23.20
CA ASP A 28 0.91 17.54 22.61
C ASP A 28 1.23 17.48 21.12
N LYS A 29 2.01 16.47 20.69
CA LYS A 29 2.27 16.22 19.26
C LYS A 29 0.99 15.81 18.53
N ILE A 30 0.15 14.97 19.13
CA ILE A 30 -1.17 14.61 18.57
C ILE A 30 -2.05 15.85 18.43
N ARG A 31 -2.06 16.75 19.42
CA ARG A 31 -2.79 18.03 19.33
C ARG A 31 -2.22 18.93 18.23
N SER A 32 -0.91 18.96 18.04
CA SER A 32 -0.26 19.76 16.98
C SER A 32 -0.65 19.33 15.56
N TRP A 33 -0.96 18.04 15.35
CA TRP A 33 -1.45 17.54 14.06
C TRP A 33 -2.93 17.85 13.82
N SER A 34 -3.65 18.18 14.89
CA SER A 34 -5.10 18.32 14.83
C SER A 34 -5.53 19.72 14.46
N TYR A 35 -6.51 19.80 13.56
CA TYR A 35 -7.19 21.04 13.18
C TYR A 35 -8.44 21.31 14.03
N GLY A 36 -8.78 20.43 14.97
CA GLY A 36 -9.91 20.59 15.86
C GLY A 36 -10.34 19.30 16.57
N GLU A 37 -11.01 19.48 17.70
CA GLU A 37 -11.56 18.39 18.52
C GLU A 37 -12.90 17.91 17.97
N VAL A 38 -13.06 16.59 17.81
CA VAL A 38 -14.34 15.96 17.45
C VAL A 38 -15.09 15.65 18.74
N LYS A 39 -16.20 16.36 18.96
CA LYS A 39 -17.01 16.24 20.18
C LYS A 39 -18.21 15.35 19.99
N LYS A 40 -18.81 15.35 18.80
CA LYS A 40 -20.07 14.67 18.55
C LYS A 40 -19.90 13.40 17.70
N PRO A 41 -20.70 12.36 17.95
CA PRO A 41 -20.68 11.12 17.18
C PRO A 41 -21.32 11.24 15.79
N GLU A 42 -22.04 12.34 15.52
CA GLU A 42 -22.80 12.50 14.29
C GLU A 42 -21.88 12.64 13.06
N THR A 43 -22.37 12.18 11.92
CA THR A 43 -21.64 12.20 10.65
C THR A 43 -22.18 13.30 9.73
N ILE A 44 -23.37 13.06 9.17
CA ILE A 44 -24.07 13.98 8.26
C ILE A 44 -25.52 14.12 8.71
N ASN A 45 -26.11 15.25 8.33
CA ASN A 45 -27.52 15.51 8.53
C ASN A 45 -28.36 14.61 7.59
N TYR A 46 -29.35 13.91 8.13
CA TYR A 46 -30.17 12.96 7.39
C TYR A 46 -31.05 13.59 6.29
N ARG A 47 -31.40 14.88 6.40
CA ARG A 47 -32.22 15.59 5.39
C ARG A 47 -31.38 16.30 4.35
N THR A 48 -30.34 17.03 4.80
CA THR A 48 -29.56 17.91 3.92
C THR A 48 -28.28 17.26 3.39
N PHE A 49 -27.90 16.10 3.92
CA PHE A 49 -26.62 15.42 3.68
C PHE A 49 -25.37 16.28 3.92
N LYS A 50 -25.54 17.42 4.60
CA LYS A 50 -24.43 18.28 5.00
C LYS A 50 -23.76 17.71 6.26
N PRO A 51 -22.42 17.82 6.39
CA PRO A 51 -21.72 17.41 7.60
C PRO A 51 -22.20 18.17 8.83
N GLU A 52 -22.36 17.44 9.93
CA GLU A 52 -22.74 18.01 11.21
C GLU A 52 -21.58 18.77 11.87
N ARG A 53 -21.91 19.78 12.67
CA ARG A 53 -20.93 20.60 13.38
C ARG A 53 -20.30 19.81 14.52
N ASP A 54 -18.97 19.87 14.60
CA ASP A 54 -18.13 19.17 15.58
C ASP A 54 -18.27 17.62 15.55
N GLY A 55 -18.86 17.10 14.47
CA GLY A 55 -18.98 15.67 14.19
C GLY A 55 -17.80 15.09 13.40
N LEU A 56 -17.89 13.80 13.08
CA LEU A 56 -16.83 13.04 12.40
C LEU A 56 -16.51 13.52 10.98
N PHE A 57 -17.41 14.27 10.34
CA PHE A 57 -17.20 14.81 8.98
C PHE A 57 -17.15 16.35 8.94
N CYS A 58 -17.10 16.99 10.11
CA CYS A 58 -17.19 18.44 10.30
C CYS A 58 -16.32 19.23 9.31
N ALA A 59 -16.93 20.13 8.55
CA ALA A 59 -16.23 20.95 7.57
C ALA A 59 -15.29 21.99 8.22
N LYS A 60 -15.57 22.41 9.46
CA LYS A 60 -14.70 23.33 10.20
C LYS A 60 -13.36 22.69 10.54
N ILE A 61 -13.38 21.41 10.95
CA ILE A 61 -12.17 20.67 11.38
C ILE A 61 -11.40 20.19 10.14
N PHE A 62 -12.08 19.50 9.23
CA PHE A 62 -11.41 18.79 8.14
C PHE A 62 -11.28 19.61 6.84
N GLY A 63 -12.03 20.71 6.68
CA GLY A 63 -12.02 21.55 5.49
C GLY A 63 -13.30 21.46 4.63
N PRO A 64 -13.36 22.22 3.52
CA PRO A 64 -14.58 22.37 2.72
C PRO A 64 -14.88 21.14 1.83
N ILE A 65 -16.16 20.89 1.54
CA ILE A 65 -16.60 19.76 0.69
C ILE A 65 -16.37 20.05 -0.79
N LYS A 66 -16.51 21.32 -1.18
CA LYS A 66 -16.34 21.80 -2.55
C LYS A 66 -15.17 22.76 -2.61
N ASP A 67 -14.48 22.78 -3.74
CA ASP A 67 -13.32 23.65 -3.93
C ASP A 67 -13.72 25.12 -3.86
N TYR A 68 -12.99 25.88 -3.04
CA TYR A 68 -13.18 27.32 -2.85
C TYR A 68 -14.62 27.73 -2.50
N GLU A 69 -15.33 26.90 -1.74
CA GLU A 69 -16.68 27.18 -1.27
C GLU A 69 -16.84 26.79 0.22
N CYS A 70 -17.36 27.72 1.03
CA CYS A 70 -17.69 27.43 2.43
C CYS A 70 -19.01 26.63 2.55
N LEU A 71 -19.21 25.93 3.67
CA LEU A 71 -20.37 25.03 3.87
C LEU A 71 -21.74 25.74 3.76
N CYS A 72 -21.83 26.98 4.22
CA CYS A 72 -23.08 27.77 4.16
C CYS A 72 -23.30 28.45 2.80
N GLY A 73 -22.29 28.50 1.93
CA GLY A 73 -22.36 29.17 0.63
C GLY A 73 -22.25 30.70 0.65
N LYS A 74 -21.98 31.34 1.80
CA LYS A 74 -21.75 32.81 1.89
C LYS A 74 -20.54 33.23 1.04
N TYR A 75 -19.41 32.54 1.23
CA TYR A 75 -18.18 32.74 0.47
C TYR A 75 -18.05 31.64 -0.59
N LYS A 76 -17.97 32.07 -1.85
CA LYS A 76 -17.76 31.23 -3.04
C LYS A 76 -16.73 31.87 -3.97
N ARG A 77 -16.11 31.04 -4.81
CA ARG A 77 -15.11 31.41 -5.85
C ARG A 77 -13.72 31.70 -5.26
N LEU A 78 -12.72 31.68 -6.13
CA LEU A 78 -11.30 31.84 -5.78
C LEU A 78 -10.97 33.14 -5.02
N LYS A 79 -11.75 34.21 -5.20
CA LYS A 79 -11.47 35.52 -4.59
C LYS A 79 -11.39 35.51 -3.06
N HIS A 80 -12.07 34.55 -2.43
CA HIS A 80 -12.13 34.41 -0.97
C HIS A 80 -11.19 33.34 -0.43
N ARG A 81 -10.17 32.93 -1.21
CA ARG A 81 -9.21 31.91 -0.80
C ARG A 81 -8.54 32.29 0.52
N GLY A 82 -8.54 31.35 1.47
CA GLY A 82 -7.94 31.54 2.81
C GLY A 82 -8.83 32.29 3.80
N VAL A 83 -10.00 32.81 3.39
CA VAL A 83 -10.94 33.46 4.30
C VAL A 83 -11.69 32.39 5.11
N ILE A 84 -11.73 32.57 6.44
CA ILE A 84 -12.53 31.74 7.34
C ILE A 84 -13.94 32.33 7.42
N CYS A 85 -14.96 31.53 7.13
CA CYS A 85 -16.33 32.02 7.15
C CYS A 85 -16.84 32.29 8.58
N GLU A 86 -17.31 33.50 8.87
CA GLU A 86 -17.90 33.86 10.18
C GLU A 86 -19.11 33.01 10.57
N LYS A 87 -19.94 32.59 9.59
CA LYS A 87 -21.18 31.84 9.86
C LYS A 87 -20.92 30.37 10.19
N CYS A 88 -20.06 29.69 9.42
CA CYS A 88 -19.83 28.24 9.57
C CYS A 88 -18.43 27.87 10.08
N GLY A 89 -17.52 28.83 10.20
CA GLY A 89 -16.13 28.61 10.62
C GLY A 89 -15.28 27.82 9.62
N VAL A 90 -15.77 27.61 8.39
CA VAL A 90 -15.07 26.83 7.37
C VAL A 90 -14.15 27.74 6.58
N GLU A 91 -12.90 27.32 6.46
CA GLU A 91 -11.88 27.96 5.62
C GLU A 91 -12.13 27.65 4.14
N VAL A 92 -12.03 28.67 3.29
CA VAL A 92 -12.23 28.53 1.85
C VAL A 92 -10.92 28.09 1.18
N THR A 93 -10.78 26.79 0.99
CA THR A 93 -9.62 26.13 0.35
C THR A 93 -10.05 25.05 -0.65
N LEU A 94 -9.09 24.31 -1.19
CA LEU A 94 -9.37 23.08 -1.95
C LEU A 94 -9.98 22.00 -1.04
N ALA A 95 -10.86 21.16 -1.58
CA ALA A 95 -11.45 20.04 -0.88
C ALA A 95 -10.42 18.94 -0.54
N LYS A 96 -9.33 18.83 -1.33
CA LYS A 96 -8.22 17.89 -1.12
C LYS A 96 -7.65 17.91 0.30
N VAL A 97 -7.69 19.05 0.99
CA VAL A 97 -7.23 19.17 2.38
C VAL A 97 -7.98 18.25 3.34
N ARG A 98 -9.22 17.82 3.01
CA ARG A 98 -10.01 16.85 3.78
C ARG A 98 -9.41 15.45 3.82
N ARG A 99 -8.42 15.17 2.96
CA ARG A 99 -7.62 13.95 2.97
C ARG A 99 -6.42 14.03 3.91
N GLU A 100 -5.97 15.24 4.22
CA GLU A 100 -4.71 15.52 4.90
C GLU A 100 -4.93 15.96 6.36
N ARG A 101 -5.96 16.77 6.62
CA ARG A 101 -6.23 17.33 7.96
C ARG A 101 -6.73 16.25 8.93
N MET A 102 -6.07 16.13 10.08
CA MET A 102 -6.48 15.22 11.16
C MET A 102 -7.32 15.93 12.22
N GLY A 103 -8.16 15.16 12.90
CA GLY A 103 -8.88 15.58 14.11
C GLY A 103 -8.28 14.93 15.35
N HIS A 104 -8.76 15.28 16.53
CA HIS A 104 -8.47 14.53 17.77
C HIS A 104 -9.71 14.42 18.65
N ILE A 105 -9.66 13.49 19.61
CA ILE A 105 -10.64 13.32 20.68
C ILE A 105 -9.87 13.38 22.00
N GLU A 106 -10.31 14.27 22.88
CA GLU A 106 -9.79 14.34 24.25
C GLU A 106 -10.50 13.27 25.10
N LEU A 107 -9.75 12.28 25.56
CA LEU A 107 -10.28 11.17 26.35
C LEU A 107 -10.52 11.63 27.79
N ALA A 108 -11.67 11.27 28.37
CA ALA A 108 -12.05 11.60 29.74
C ALA A 108 -11.21 10.85 30.78
N SER A 109 -10.74 9.65 30.43
CA SER A 109 -9.83 8.83 31.21
C SER A 109 -8.69 8.38 30.28
N PRO A 110 -7.44 8.29 30.76
CA PRO A 110 -6.36 7.65 30.04
C PRO A 110 -6.74 6.22 29.61
N VAL A 111 -6.24 5.80 28.46
CA VAL A 111 -6.51 4.48 27.85
C VAL A 111 -5.20 3.83 27.44
N ALA A 112 -4.93 2.61 27.88
CA ALA A 112 -3.70 1.91 27.51
C ALA A 112 -3.72 1.55 26.02
N HIS A 113 -2.63 1.78 25.30
CA HIS A 113 -2.57 1.43 23.89
C HIS A 113 -2.36 -0.09 23.71
N ILE A 114 -3.33 -0.75 23.07
CA ILE A 114 -3.39 -2.21 22.94
C ILE A 114 -2.12 -2.86 22.39
N TRP A 115 -1.43 -2.24 21.41
CA TRP A 115 -0.20 -2.80 20.86
C TRP A 115 0.94 -2.93 21.87
N TYR A 116 1.14 -1.96 22.76
CA TYR A 116 2.23 -2.02 23.74
C TYR A 116 1.90 -2.94 24.93
N LEU A 117 0.60 -3.14 25.18
CA LEU A 117 0.08 -4.06 26.17
C LEU A 117 0.13 -5.52 25.70
N LYS A 118 -0.53 -5.85 24.59
CA LYS A 118 -0.80 -7.22 24.11
C LYS A 118 0.16 -7.72 23.02
N SER A 119 1.13 -6.93 22.57
CA SER A 119 2.21 -7.47 21.75
C SER A 119 3.06 -8.43 22.58
N LEU A 120 3.53 -9.51 21.97
CA LEU A 120 4.45 -10.44 22.61
C LEU A 120 5.88 -10.13 22.12
N PRO A 121 6.84 -9.82 23.01
CA PRO A 121 6.67 -9.57 24.46
C PRO A 121 5.97 -8.23 24.76
N SER A 122 5.24 -8.17 25.88
CA SER A 122 4.56 -6.95 26.34
C SER A 122 5.59 -5.90 26.72
N ARG A 123 5.50 -4.71 26.11
CA ARG A 123 6.47 -3.63 26.37
C ARG A 123 6.19 -2.97 27.72
N MET A 124 4.91 -2.80 28.06
CA MET A 124 4.51 -2.30 29.39
C MET A 124 4.89 -3.31 30.49
N GLY A 125 4.62 -4.59 30.29
CA GLY A 125 5.00 -5.66 31.25
C GLY A 125 6.49 -5.74 31.49
N LEU A 126 7.29 -5.72 30.42
CA LEU A 126 8.75 -5.79 30.56
C LEU A 126 9.33 -4.55 31.26
N LEU A 127 8.76 -3.37 31.04
CA LEU A 127 9.25 -2.12 31.64
C LEU A 127 8.91 -2.04 33.14
N LEU A 128 7.68 -2.43 33.52
CA LEU A 128 7.18 -2.43 34.90
C LEU A 128 7.62 -3.67 35.71
N ASP A 129 8.31 -4.62 35.08
CA ASP A 129 8.64 -5.95 35.61
C ASP A 129 7.45 -6.83 36.05
N MET A 130 6.23 -6.44 35.71
CA MET A 130 4.99 -7.16 36.03
C MET A 130 4.58 -8.17 34.97
N THR A 131 3.80 -9.18 35.35
CA THR A 131 3.22 -10.09 34.35
C THR A 131 2.10 -9.40 33.57
N LEU A 132 1.84 -9.87 32.34
CA LEU A 132 0.77 -9.34 31.51
C LEU A 132 -0.61 -9.47 32.20
N ARG A 133 -0.83 -10.58 32.92
CA ARG A 133 -2.08 -10.84 33.64
C ARG A 133 -2.30 -9.81 34.75
N ASP A 134 -1.26 -9.45 35.47
CA ASP A 134 -1.33 -8.47 36.55
C ASP A 134 -1.69 -7.08 36.04
N ILE A 135 -1.06 -6.66 34.93
CA ILE A 135 -1.40 -5.38 34.28
C ILE A 135 -2.84 -5.37 33.79
N GLU A 136 -3.35 -6.50 33.29
CA GLU A 136 -4.75 -6.61 32.88
C GLU A 136 -5.72 -6.53 34.06
N ARG A 137 -5.40 -7.15 35.20
CA ARG A 137 -6.19 -7.04 36.44
C ARG A 137 -6.28 -5.58 36.89
N ILE A 138 -5.18 -4.84 36.84
CA ILE A 138 -5.17 -3.40 37.15
C ILE A 138 -6.03 -2.62 36.14
N LEU A 139 -5.84 -2.84 34.83
CA LEU A 139 -6.56 -2.13 33.77
C LEU A 139 -8.08 -2.31 33.81
N TYR A 140 -8.53 -3.51 34.19
CA TYR A 140 -9.95 -3.85 34.23
C TYR A 140 -10.59 -3.68 35.61
N PHE A 141 -9.92 -2.95 36.51
CA PHE A 141 -10.43 -2.59 37.83
C PHE A 141 -10.72 -3.82 38.72
N GLU A 142 -9.92 -4.89 38.58
CA GLU A 142 -9.99 -6.09 39.43
C GLU A 142 -9.01 -6.06 40.62
N ALA A 143 -7.97 -5.22 40.55
CA ALA A 143 -6.97 -5.08 41.60
C ALA A 143 -6.44 -3.65 41.66
N PHE A 144 -6.05 -3.22 42.85
CA PHE A 144 -5.28 -2.00 43.08
C PHE A 144 -3.78 -2.27 42.94
N VAL A 145 -3.02 -1.25 42.58
CA VAL A 145 -1.56 -1.28 42.57
C VAL A 145 -1.00 -0.10 43.35
N VAL A 146 -0.01 -0.37 44.19
CA VAL A 146 0.73 0.66 44.94
C VAL A 146 1.60 1.46 43.97
N ILE A 147 1.35 2.76 43.87
CA ILE A 147 2.13 3.70 43.05
C ILE A 147 3.27 4.28 43.88
N ASP A 148 2.94 4.74 45.08
CA ASP A 148 3.86 5.33 46.04
C ASP A 148 3.66 4.64 47.40
N PRO A 149 4.65 3.87 47.87
CA PRO A 149 4.56 3.18 49.16
C PRO A 149 4.74 4.11 50.37
N GLY A 150 5.24 5.34 50.19
CA GLY A 150 5.50 6.25 51.31
C GLY A 150 6.41 5.62 52.38
N MET A 151 6.07 5.82 53.65
CA MET A 151 6.78 5.27 54.81
C MET A 151 6.07 4.03 55.39
N THR A 152 5.50 3.20 54.52
CA THR A 152 4.79 1.96 54.90
C THR A 152 5.60 0.72 54.54
N ASP A 153 5.14 -0.45 54.98
CA ASP A 153 5.75 -1.76 54.64
C ASP A 153 5.40 -2.24 53.22
N LEU A 154 4.67 -1.44 52.43
CA LEU A 154 4.22 -1.80 51.09
C LEU A 154 5.31 -1.62 50.03
N GLU A 155 5.29 -2.44 48.98
CA GLU A 155 6.21 -2.32 47.85
C GLU A 155 5.57 -1.63 46.64
N ARG A 156 6.35 -0.81 45.93
CA ARG A 156 5.89 -0.21 44.68
C ARG A 156 5.63 -1.29 43.63
N GLY A 157 4.45 -1.24 43.01
CA GLY A 157 4.02 -2.27 42.05
C GLY A 157 3.37 -3.50 42.69
N GLN A 158 3.24 -3.54 44.02
CA GLN A 158 2.49 -4.57 44.72
C GLN A 158 1.01 -4.50 44.36
N LEU A 159 0.43 -5.67 44.05
CA LEU A 159 -0.99 -5.81 43.76
C LEU A 159 -1.77 -6.05 45.05
N MET A 160 -2.89 -5.36 45.20
CA MET A 160 -3.81 -5.52 46.33
C MET A 160 -5.21 -5.85 45.84
N THR A 161 -5.88 -6.77 46.53
CA THR A 161 -7.33 -6.98 46.37
C THR A 161 -8.09 -5.85 47.04
N ASP A 162 -9.40 -5.77 46.79
CA ASP A 162 -10.25 -4.76 47.43
C ASP A 162 -10.21 -4.85 48.96
N GLU A 163 -10.19 -6.07 49.53
CA GLU A 163 -10.06 -6.31 50.97
C GLU A 163 -8.71 -5.84 51.51
N MET A 164 -7.60 -6.26 50.89
CA MET A 164 -6.26 -5.84 51.31
C MET A 164 -6.06 -4.32 51.20
N TYR A 165 -6.68 -3.68 50.22
CA TYR A 165 -6.63 -2.23 50.08
C TYR A 165 -7.38 -1.51 51.19
N LEU A 166 -8.54 -2.03 51.60
CA LEU A 166 -9.30 -1.51 52.74
C LEU A 166 -8.51 -1.68 54.04
N ASP A 167 -7.96 -2.86 54.28
CA ASP A 167 -7.14 -3.14 55.48
C ASP A 167 -5.90 -2.23 55.52
N ALA A 168 -5.22 -2.02 54.38
CA ALA A 168 -4.06 -1.14 54.30
C ALA A 168 -4.42 0.33 54.55
N ILE A 169 -5.59 0.81 54.08
CA ILE A 169 -6.08 2.15 54.39
C ILE A 169 -6.40 2.27 55.89
N GLU A 170 -7.00 1.25 56.51
CA GLU A 170 -7.30 1.27 57.94
C GLU A 170 -6.02 1.31 58.80
N GLN A 171 -4.96 0.64 58.35
CA GLN A 171 -3.67 0.58 59.07
C GLN A 171 -2.80 1.82 58.86
N HIS A 172 -2.66 2.29 57.62
CA HIS A 172 -1.67 3.31 57.24
C HIS A 172 -2.29 4.65 56.82
N GLY A 173 -3.62 4.75 56.76
CA GLY A 173 -4.32 5.98 56.37
C GLY A 173 -3.90 6.48 54.98
N ASP A 174 -3.52 7.76 54.90
CA ASP A 174 -3.14 8.45 53.67
C ASP A 174 -1.62 8.37 53.37
N GLU A 175 -0.84 7.56 54.10
CA GLU A 175 0.62 7.51 53.96
C GLU A 175 1.10 6.85 52.65
N PHE A 176 0.25 6.05 52.01
CA PHE A 176 0.54 5.40 50.73
C PHE A 176 -0.51 5.74 49.68
N THR A 177 -0.14 5.67 48.39
CA THR A 177 -1.07 5.86 47.28
C THR A 177 -1.17 4.59 46.44
N ALA A 178 -2.36 3.97 46.45
CA ALA A 178 -2.71 2.92 45.50
C ALA A 178 -3.88 3.33 44.61
N ARG A 179 -3.82 2.96 43.32
CA ARG A 179 -4.88 3.25 42.35
C ARG A 179 -5.13 2.03 41.46
N MET A 180 -6.19 2.10 40.68
CA MET A 180 -6.55 1.09 39.68
C MET A 180 -6.81 1.71 38.31
N GLY A 181 -6.87 0.88 37.28
CA GLY A 181 -7.14 1.27 35.90
C GLY A 181 -5.92 1.82 35.16
N ALA A 182 -6.17 2.36 33.97
CA ALA A 182 -5.13 2.91 33.10
C ALA A 182 -4.44 4.16 33.69
N GLU A 183 -5.08 4.87 34.62
CA GLU A 183 -4.47 5.99 35.36
C GLU A 183 -3.34 5.50 36.27
N ALA A 184 -3.51 4.36 36.93
CA ALA A 184 -2.48 3.78 37.78
C ALA A 184 -1.24 3.40 36.96
N ILE A 185 -1.44 2.75 35.81
CA ILE A 185 -0.33 2.40 34.90
C ILE A 185 0.33 3.64 34.32
N TYR A 186 -0.44 4.68 33.99
CA TYR A 186 0.12 5.95 33.53
C TYR A 186 1.06 6.57 34.58
N GLU A 187 0.63 6.64 35.84
CA GLU A 187 1.46 7.21 36.92
C GLU A 187 2.65 6.31 37.26
N LEU A 188 2.50 4.98 37.27
CA LEU A 188 3.62 4.05 37.41
C LEU A 188 4.67 4.28 36.32
N LEU A 189 4.24 4.36 35.05
CA LEU A 189 5.15 4.60 33.93
C LEU A 189 5.82 5.98 33.97
N ARG A 190 5.13 6.98 34.54
CA ARG A 190 5.63 8.35 34.66
C ARG A 190 6.69 8.50 35.76
N THR A 191 6.55 7.77 36.86
CA THR A 191 7.44 7.84 38.02
C THR A 191 8.72 7.00 37.87
N ILE A 192 8.82 6.17 36.83
CA ILE A 192 10.05 5.42 36.53
C ILE A 192 11.18 6.39 36.13
N ASP A 193 12.26 6.38 36.90
CA ASP A 193 13.53 6.92 36.46
C ASP A 193 14.32 5.85 35.68
N LEU A 194 14.37 6.02 34.37
CA LEU A 194 15.10 5.12 33.47
C LEU A 194 16.59 5.08 33.80
N GLN A 195 17.20 6.15 34.31
CA GLN A 195 18.65 6.16 34.55
C GLN A 195 19.02 5.29 35.75
N SER A 196 18.32 5.47 36.87
CA SER A 196 18.53 4.69 38.10
C SER A 196 18.26 3.20 37.88
N GLU A 197 17.16 2.85 37.20
CA GLU A 197 16.82 1.45 36.92
C GLU A 197 17.82 0.77 35.97
N ILE A 198 18.35 1.48 34.97
CA ILE A 198 19.39 0.92 34.09
C ILE A 198 20.65 0.59 34.90
N ALA A 199 21.03 1.44 35.86
CA ALA A 199 22.18 1.18 36.73
C ALA A 199 21.95 -0.05 37.60
N GLN A 200 20.78 -0.15 38.26
CA GLN A 200 20.41 -1.29 39.09
C GLN A 200 20.42 -2.61 38.30
N VAL A 201 19.76 -2.64 37.13
CA VAL A 201 19.69 -3.86 36.31
C VAL A 201 21.07 -4.29 35.82
N ARG A 202 22.00 -3.36 35.56
CA ARG A 202 23.39 -3.68 35.18
C ARG A 202 24.17 -4.30 36.33
N GLU A 203 23.91 -3.90 37.56
CA GLU A 203 24.52 -4.51 38.76
C GLU A 203 23.95 -5.89 39.09
N ASP A 204 22.66 -6.12 38.84
CA ASP A 204 21.98 -7.37 39.15
C ASP A 204 22.28 -8.50 38.15
N LEU A 205 22.61 -8.13 36.91
CA LEU A 205 22.90 -9.06 35.82
C LEU A 205 24.06 -10.02 36.12
N PRO A 206 25.23 -9.58 36.63
CA PRO A 206 26.33 -10.47 37.02
C PRO A 206 26.08 -11.21 38.35
N LYS A 207 25.26 -10.64 39.26
CA LYS A 207 24.96 -11.26 40.57
C LYS A 207 24.02 -12.46 40.45
N THR A 208 23.26 -12.55 39.37
CA THR A 208 22.22 -13.56 39.19
C THR A 208 22.75 -14.79 38.45
N GLY A 209 22.78 -15.97 39.09
CA GLY A 209 23.21 -17.23 38.45
C GLY A 209 22.16 -17.98 37.62
N SER A 210 20.90 -17.52 37.61
CA SER A 210 19.79 -18.19 36.90
C SER A 210 19.66 -17.71 35.46
N GLU A 211 19.82 -18.63 34.50
CA GLU A 211 19.73 -18.34 33.06
C GLU A 211 18.42 -17.65 32.65
N ALA A 212 17.28 -18.08 33.23
CA ALA A 212 15.98 -17.49 32.94
C ALA A 212 15.87 -16.03 33.40
N LYS A 213 16.39 -15.71 34.59
CA LYS A 213 16.42 -14.34 35.13
C LYS A 213 17.37 -13.46 34.33
N ILE A 214 18.56 -13.97 33.96
CA ILE A 214 19.52 -13.27 33.10
C ILE A 214 18.85 -12.89 31.77
N LYS A 215 18.11 -13.82 31.14
CA LYS A 215 17.41 -13.56 29.87
C LYS A 215 16.28 -12.53 30.01
N LYS A 216 15.56 -12.49 31.14
CA LYS A 216 14.53 -11.47 31.42
C LYS A 216 15.17 -10.10 31.62
N LEU A 217 16.18 -10.00 32.49
CA LEU A 217 16.89 -8.76 32.80
C LEU A 217 17.60 -8.19 31.57
N SER A 218 18.26 -9.03 30.76
CA SER A 218 18.90 -8.61 29.50
C SER A 218 17.90 -7.98 28.51
N LYS A 219 16.72 -8.58 28.35
CA LYS A 219 15.65 -8.00 27.51
C LYS A 219 15.13 -6.69 28.07
N ARG A 220 14.97 -6.58 29.39
CA ARG A 220 14.52 -5.37 30.08
C ARG A 220 15.53 -4.23 29.92
N LEU A 221 16.81 -4.50 30.19
CA LEU A 221 17.91 -3.55 30.01
C LEU A 221 17.95 -3.00 28.59
N LYS A 222 17.90 -3.87 27.58
CA LYS A 222 17.88 -3.48 26.16
C LYS A 222 16.68 -2.57 25.82
N LEU A 223 15.51 -2.82 26.41
CA LEU A 223 14.33 -1.97 26.20
C LEU A 223 14.53 -0.59 26.85
N MET A 224 15.07 -0.53 28.06
CA MET A 224 15.27 0.73 28.79
C MET A 224 16.33 1.61 28.14
N GLU A 225 17.44 1.02 27.67
CA GLU A 225 18.47 1.71 26.89
C GLU A 225 17.88 2.29 25.60
N ALA A 226 17.08 1.50 24.86
CA ALA A 226 16.40 1.99 23.66
C ALA A 226 15.42 3.14 23.94
N PHE A 227 14.73 3.14 25.09
CA PHE A 227 13.89 4.28 25.50
C PHE A 227 14.73 5.53 25.79
N LYS A 228 15.87 5.37 26.49
CA LYS A 228 16.79 6.47 26.79
C LYS A 228 17.37 7.09 25.52
N GLU A 229 17.84 6.27 24.58
CA GLU A 229 18.38 6.73 23.29
C GLU A 229 17.33 7.38 22.39
N SER A 230 16.11 6.83 22.36
CA SER A 230 15.06 7.34 21.48
C SER A 230 14.45 8.67 21.95
N GLY A 231 14.68 9.06 23.21
CA GLY A 231 14.08 10.24 23.84
C GLY A 231 12.57 10.12 24.09
N ASN A 232 12.01 8.93 23.90
CA ASN A 232 10.58 8.68 24.14
C ASN A 232 10.32 8.54 25.64
N ARG A 233 9.20 9.09 26.10
CA ARG A 233 8.77 8.91 27.49
C ARG A 233 7.87 7.67 27.63
N PRO A 234 8.09 6.78 28.62
CA PRO A 234 7.30 5.55 28.78
C PRO A 234 5.79 5.78 28.90
N GLN A 235 5.37 6.86 29.55
CA GLN A 235 3.95 7.19 29.73
C GLN A 235 3.20 7.47 28.42
N TRP A 236 3.89 7.74 27.31
CA TRP A 236 3.24 7.93 25.99
C TRP A 236 2.63 6.64 25.42
N MET A 237 2.91 5.48 26.01
CA MET A 237 2.22 4.23 25.69
C MET A 237 0.75 4.21 26.17
N VAL A 238 0.37 5.13 27.06
CA VAL A 238 -1.02 5.33 27.51
C VAL A 238 -1.56 6.61 26.86
N LEU A 239 -2.65 6.47 26.12
CA LEU A 239 -3.27 7.55 25.35
C LEU A 239 -4.13 8.43 26.26
N LYS A 240 -3.85 9.73 26.26
CA LYS A 240 -4.76 10.78 26.75
C LYS A 240 -5.56 11.43 25.61
N VAL A 241 -4.96 11.47 24.43
CA VAL A 241 -5.54 12.08 23.23
C VAL A 241 -5.51 11.03 22.13
N LEU A 242 -6.63 10.86 21.45
CA LEU A 242 -6.77 9.93 20.34
C LEU A 242 -6.91 10.70 19.02
N PRO A 243 -5.99 10.56 18.05
CA PRO A 243 -6.15 11.18 16.74
C PRO A 243 -7.31 10.55 15.97
N VAL A 244 -7.98 11.35 15.15
CA VAL A 244 -9.06 10.94 14.25
C VAL A 244 -8.58 11.04 12.82
N LEU A 245 -8.71 9.93 12.09
CA LEU A 245 -8.33 9.83 10.69
C LEU A 245 -9.14 10.81 9.81
N PRO A 246 -8.54 11.42 8.78
CA PRO A 246 -9.24 12.29 7.84
C PRO A 246 -10.46 11.60 7.18
N PRO A 247 -11.58 12.32 6.94
CA PRO A 247 -12.83 11.73 6.46
C PRO A 247 -12.74 11.09 5.08
N GLU A 248 -11.89 11.57 4.17
CA GLU A 248 -11.73 10.93 2.85
C GLU A 248 -11.10 9.53 2.92
N LEU A 249 -10.35 9.23 3.99
CA LEU A 249 -9.78 7.89 4.21
C LEU A 249 -10.80 6.93 4.83
N ARG A 250 -11.95 7.45 5.27
CA ARG A 250 -13.10 6.71 5.84
C ARG A 250 -14.42 7.24 5.26
N PRO A 251 -14.61 7.19 3.94
CA PRO A 251 -15.68 7.92 3.27
C PRO A 251 -17.06 7.36 3.61
N LEU A 252 -18.06 8.21 3.44
CA LEU A 252 -19.47 7.87 3.46
C LEU A 252 -20.01 8.22 2.08
N VAL A 253 -20.19 7.20 1.24
CA VAL A 253 -20.51 7.38 -0.19
C VAL A 253 -21.98 7.06 -0.40
N PRO A 254 -22.78 7.99 -0.97
CA PRO A 254 -24.14 7.68 -1.38
C PRO A 254 -24.11 6.65 -2.51
N LEU A 255 -24.94 5.61 -2.38
CA LEU A 255 -25.22 4.63 -3.42
C LEU A 255 -26.60 4.93 -4.04
N ASP A 256 -26.84 4.35 -5.21
CA ASP A 256 -28.15 4.42 -5.86
C ASP A 256 -29.26 3.87 -4.94
N GLY A 257 -30.42 4.52 -4.95
CA GLY A 257 -31.54 4.17 -4.07
C GLY A 257 -31.47 4.77 -2.66
N GLY A 258 -30.67 5.83 -2.44
CA GLY A 258 -30.64 6.58 -1.18
C GLY A 258 -29.95 5.85 -0.01
N ARG A 259 -29.23 4.76 -0.31
CA ARG A 259 -28.41 4.03 0.67
C ARG A 259 -27.04 4.69 0.79
N PHE A 260 -26.35 4.44 1.91
CA PHE A 260 -24.99 4.92 2.13
C PHE A 260 -24.05 3.75 2.41
N ALA A 261 -22.95 3.70 1.67
CA ALA A 261 -21.81 2.86 2.03
C ALA A 261 -20.96 3.59 3.06
N THR A 262 -20.77 2.97 4.23
CA THR A 262 -19.96 3.53 5.31
C THR A 262 -18.73 2.66 5.55
N SER A 263 -17.60 3.30 5.85
CA SER A 263 -16.42 2.59 6.36
C SER A 263 -16.64 2.11 7.79
N ASP A 264 -16.27 0.86 8.08
CA ASP A 264 -16.29 0.24 9.42
C ASP A 264 -15.64 1.11 10.51
N LEU A 265 -14.61 1.89 10.16
CA LEU A 265 -13.94 2.81 11.09
C LEU A 265 -14.90 3.86 11.68
N ASN A 266 -15.87 4.33 10.90
CA ASN A 266 -16.82 5.34 11.38
C ASN A 266 -17.66 4.79 12.53
N ASP A 267 -18.02 3.49 12.49
CA ASP A 267 -18.76 2.85 13.58
C ASP A 267 -17.90 2.69 14.83
N LEU A 268 -16.62 2.34 14.67
CA LEU A 268 -15.67 2.23 15.79
C LEU A 268 -15.42 3.60 16.43
N TYR A 269 -15.15 4.65 15.63
CA TYR A 269 -15.00 6.02 16.13
C TYR A 269 -16.27 6.52 16.84
N ARG A 270 -17.43 6.28 16.25
CA ARG A 270 -18.73 6.65 16.85
C ARG A 270 -18.91 5.99 18.22
N ARG A 271 -18.54 4.73 18.36
CA ARG A 271 -18.58 4.02 19.65
C ARG A 271 -17.65 4.66 20.68
N VAL A 272 -16.40 4.97 20.30
CA VAL A 272 -15.43 5.64 21.19
C VAL A 272 -15.97 7.00 21.66
N ILE A 273 -16.47 7.84 20.74
CA ILE A 273 -17.00 9.16 21.09
C ILE A 273 -18.21 9.05 22.02
N ASN A 274 -19.15 8.13 21.74
CA ASN A 274 -20.32 7.92 22.58
C ASN A 274 -19.95 7.51 24.00
N ARG A 275 -19.02 6.55 24.15
CA ARG A 275 -18.53 6.09 25.46
C ARG A 275 -17.77 7.19 26.20
N ASN A 276 -16.92 7.93 25.50
CA ASN A 276 -16.17 9.04 26.06
C ASN A 276 -17.09 10.16 26.57
N ASN A 277 -18.07 10.56 25.78
CA ASN A 277 -19.05 11.59 26.17
C ASN A 277 -19.94 11.14 27.34
N ARG A 278 -20.34 9.85 27.35
CA ARG A 278 -21.08 9.28 28.47
C ARG A 278 -20.24 9.29 29.75
N LEU A 279 -18.96 8.93 29.66
CA LEU A 279 -18.04 8.97 30.80
C LEU A 279 -17.86 10.40 31.33
N LYS A 280 -17.66 11.41 30.46
CA LYS A 280 -17.60 12.82 30.88
C LYS A 280 -18.84 13.23 31.68
N ARG A 281 -20.04 12.93 31.15
CA ARG A 281 -21.30 13.23 31.85
C ARG A 281 -21.43 12.52 33.20
N LEU A 282 -20.96 11.27 33.30
CA LEU A 282 -21.01 10.53 34.58
C LEU A 282 -20.08 11.12 35.63
N LEU A 283 -18.90 11.61 35.21
CA LEU A 283 -17.97 12.32 36.10
C LEU A 283 -18.55 13.67 36.53
N ASP A 284 -19.16 14.43 35.61
CA ASP A 284 -19.79 15.72 35.93
C ASP A 284 -20.96 15.57 36.92
N LEU A 285 -21.68 14.45 36.87
CA LEU A 285 -22.78 14.12 37.77
C LEU A 285 -22.33 13.44 39.07
N ASN A 286 -21.03 13.27 39.30
CA ASN A 286 -20.47 12.51 40.43
C ASN A 286 -21.16 11.14 40.62
N ALA A 287 -21.34 10.41 39.52
CA ALA A 287 -21.98 9.10 39.56
C ALA A 287 -21.16 8.09 40.39
N PRO A 288 -21.80 7.08 41.01
CA PRO A 288 -21.12 6.07 41.80
C PRO A 288 -19.96 5.36 41.06
N ASP A 289 -18.90 5.05 41.79
CA ASP A 289 -17.66 4.46 41.27
C ASP A 289 -17.86 3.20 40.43
N ILE A 290 -18.79 2.33 40.80
CA ILE A 290 -19.07 1.08 40.07
C ILE A 290 -19.47 1.39 38.62
N ILE A 291 -20.29 2.41 38.41
CA ILE A 291 -20.77 2.83 37.08
C ILE A 291 -19.62 3.48 36.31
N VAL A 292 -18.82 4.33 36.98
CA VAL A 292 -17.68 5.00 36.36
C VAL A 292 -16.60 3.99 35.94
N ARG A 293 -16.26 3.01 36.78
CA ARG A 293 -15.31 1.93 36.48
C ARG A 293 -15.77 1.11 35.27
N ASN A 294 -17.06 0.75 35.22
CA ASN A 294 -17.61 0.03 34.08
C ASN A 294 -17.53 0.87 32.79
N GLU A 295 -17.85 2.16 32.82
CA GLU A 295 -17.76 3.01 31.63
C GLU A 295 -16.30 3.25 31.20
N LYS A 296 -15.34 3.39 32.14
CA LYS A 296 -13.89 3.40 31.84
C LYS A 296 -13.44 2.11 31.15
N ARG A 297 -13.89 0.95 31.62
CA ARG A 297 -13.64 -0.36 30.98
C ARG A 297 -14.22 -0.42 29.55
N MET A 298 -15.46 0.02 29.38
CA MET A 298 -16.12 0.05 28.06
C MET A 298 -15.43 1.01 27.08
N LEU A 299 -14.87 2.12 27.57
CA LEU A 299 -14.07 3.05 26.77
C LEU A 299 -12.77 2.39 26.32
N GLN A 300 -12.05 1.73 27.23
CA GLN A 300 -10.85 0.95 26.91
C GLN A 300 -11.14 -0.09 25.81
N GLU A 301 -12.21 -0.87 25.95
CA GLU A 301 -12.65 -1.85 24.93
C GLU A 301 -12.94 -1.22 23.57
N SER A 302 -13.55 -0.04 23.57
CA SER A 302 -13.92 0.65 22.33
C SER A 302 -12.68 1.17 21.59
N VAL A 303 -11.68 1.66 22.32
CA VAL A 303 -10.40 2.10 21.73
C VAL A 303 -9.57 0.91 21.28
N ASP A 304 -9.54 -0.17 22.07
CA ASP A 304 -8.91 -1.43 21.70
C ASP A 304 -9.45 -1.95 20.37
N ALA A 305 -10.78 -1.98 20.21
CA ALA A 305 -11.43 -2.41 18.97
C ALA A 305 -11.17 -1.48 17.79
N LEU A 306 -11.03 -0.17 18.02
CA LEU A 306 -10.67 0.79 16.97
C LEU A 306 -9.25 0.54 16.44
N LEU A 307 -8.30 0.30 17.34
CA LEU A 307 -6.89 0.10 16.99
C LEU A 307 -6.63 -1.29 16.40
N ASP A 308 -7.10 -2.36 17.07
CA ASP A 308 -6.86 -3.75 16.67
C ASP A 308 -8.01 -4.67 17.17
N ASN A 309 -9.05 -4.80 16.35
CA ASN A 309 -10.26 -5.55 16.69
C ASN A 309 -9.96 -7.06 16.75
N GLY A 310 -10.21 -7.70 17.89
CA GLY A 310 -10.07 -9.14 18.08
C GLY A 310 -8.82 -9.60 18.84
N ARG A 311 -7.93 -8.69 19.26
CA ARG A 311 -6.71 -9.07 19.99
C ARG A 311 -6.93 -9.43 21.46
N ARG A 312 -8.01 -8.92 22.07
CA ARG A 312 -8.36 -9.17 23.48
C ARG A 312 -9.43 -10.26 23.66
N GLY A 313 -10.26 -10.49 22.65
CA GLY A 313 -11.41 -11.38 22.76
C GLY A 313 -12.24 -11.39 21.47
N ARG A 314 -13.54 -11.67 21.59
CA ARG A 314 -14.44 -11.74 20.44
C ARG A 314 -14.48 -10.38 19.72
N ALA A 315 -14.12 -10.39 18.44
CA ALA A 315 -14.15 -9.19 17.61
C ALA A 315 -15.57 -8.61 17.56
N ILE A 316 -15.67 -7.28 17.63
CA ILE A 316 -16.97 -6.63 17.57
C ILE A 316 -17.50 -6.69 16.14
N THR A 317 -18.72 -7.16 15.99
CA THR A 317 -19.38 -7.35 14.70
C THR A 317 -20.34 -6.22 14.36
N GLY A 318 -20.46 -5.90 13.07
CA GLY A 318 -21.47 -4.99 12.56
C GLY A 318 -22.85 -5.65 12.44
N THR A 319 -23.80 -4.94 11.83
CA THR A 319 -25.15 -5.46 11.53
C THR A 319 -25.11 -6.74 10.71
N ASN A 320 -24.13 -6.87 9.82
CA ASN A 320 -23.96 -8.03 8.93
C ASN A 320 -23.27 -9.22 9.61
N LYS A 321 -23.15 -9.23 10.96
CA LYS A 321 -22.43 -10.23 11.77
C LYS A 321 -20.95 -10.46 11.42
N ARG A 322 -20.41 -9.73 10.44
CA ARG A 322 -18.98 -9.69 10.11
C ARG A 322 -18.20 -8.83 11.14
N PRO A 323 -16.99 -9.22 11.54
CA PRO A 323 -16.13 -8.36 12.35
C PRO A 323 -15.77 -7.08 11.61
N LEU A 324 -15.88 -5.95 12.30
CA LEU A 324 -15.52 -4.64 11.77
C LEU A 324 -14.00 -4.55 11.56
N LYS A 325 -13.55 -4.00 10.43
CA LYS A 325 -12.12 -3.78 10.16
C LYS A 325 -11.57 -2.64 11.02
N SER A 326 -10.51 -2.92 11.77
CA SER A 326 -9.78 -1.95 12.59
C SER A 326 -8.68 -1.22 11.81
N LEU A 327 -8.03 -0.23 12.44
CA LEU A 327 -6.89 0.48 11.85
C LEU A 327 -5.71 -0.47 11.54
N ALA A 328 -5.43 -1.42 12.43
CA ALA A 328 -4.41 -2.44 12.18
C ALA A 328 -4.74 -3.31 10.96
N ASP A 329 -6.00 -3.74 10.82
CA ASP A 329 -6.46 -4.59 9.71
C ASP A 329 -6.41 -3.89 8.35
N MET A 330 -6.52 -2.56 8.33
CA MET A 330 -6.33 -1.80 7.09
C MET A 330 -4.89 -1.84 6.60
N ILE A 331 -3.92 -2.00 7.50
CA ILE A 331 -2.50 -1.99 7.17
C ILE A 331 -2.01 -3.40 6.85
N LYS A 332 -2.38 -4.38 7.68
CA LYS A 332 -1.88 -5.77 7.61
C LYS A 332 -2.72 -6.65 6.68
N GLY A 333 -2.14 -7.79 6.27
CA GLY A 333 -2.82 -8.83 5.50
C GLY A 333 -2.76 -8.68 3.97
N LYS A 334 -3.33 -9.65 3.25
CA LYS A 334 -3.34 -9.67 1.77
C LYS A 334 -4.15 -8.51 1.17
N GLN A 335 -5.27 -8.17 1.80
CA GLN A 335 -6.11 -7.00 1.47
C GLN A 335 -5.66 -5.71 2.17
N GLY A 336 -4.53 -5.75 2.89
CA GLY A 336 -3.99 -4.59 3.59
C GLY A 336 -3.27 -3.65 2.64
N ARG A 337 -3.09 -2.40 3.06
CA ARG A 337 -2.48 -1.33 2.25
C ARG A 337 -1.10 -1.70 1.69
N PHE A 338 -0.23 -2.33 2.48
CA PHE A 338 1.13 -2.65 2.03
C PHE A 338 1.15 -3.61 0.84
N ARG A 339 0.39 -4.71 0.89
CA ARG A 339 0.40 -5.71 -0.19
C ARG A 339 -0.50 -5.32 -1.35
N GLN A 340 -1.72 -4.87 -1.06
CA GLN A 340 -2.72 -4.66 -2.09
C GLN A 340 -2.55 -3.34 -2.84
N ASN A 341 -2.14 -2.25 -2.18
CA ASN A 341 -2.17 -0.91 -2.76
C ASN A 341 -0.79 -0.30 -3.01
N LEU A 342 0.21 -0.63 -2.18
CA LEU A 342 1.57 -0.11 -2.37
C LEU A 342 2.33 -0.92 -3.42
N LEU A 343 2.26 -2.25 -3.34
CA LEU A 343 2.87 -3.16 -4.33
C LEU A 343 1.94 -3.43 -5.52
N GLY A 344 0.66 -3.70 -5.26
CA GLY A 344 -0.36 -3.81 -6.29
C GLY A 344 -0.91 -2.43 -6.67
N LYS A 345 -0.54 -1.90 -7.82
CA LYS A 345 -1.18 -0.68 -8.35
C LYS A 345 -1.84 -0.99 -9.68
N ARG A 346 -3.08 -0.51 -9.83
CA ARG A 346 -3.67 -0.39 -11.15
C ARG A 346 -2.99 0.80 -11.82
N VAL A 347 -2.58 0.60 -13.07
CA VAL A 347 -1.83 1.58 -13.84
C VAL A 347 -2.65 1.94 -15.07
N ASP A 348 -2.71 3.23 -15.36
CA ASP A 348 -3.29 3.74 -16.61
C ASP A 348 -2.38 3.37 -17.80
N TYR A 349 -2.81 3.65 -19.04
CA TYR A 349 -2.05 3.30 -20.26
C TYR A 349 -1.72 1.80 -20.36
N SER A 350 -2.67 0.98 -19.92
CA SER A 350 -2.59 -0.47 -20.00
C SER A 350 -3.83 -1.07 -20.66
N GLY A 351 -3.64 -2.20 -21.34
CA GLY A 351 -4.69 -2.93 -22.04
C GLY A 351 -4.50 -4.44 -21.86
N ARG A 352 -5.52 -5.22 -22.18
CA ARG A 352 -5.44 -6.69 -22.20
C ARG A 352 -6.28 -7.24 -23.34
N SER A 353 -5.77 -8.24 -24.04
CA SER A 353 -6.57 -9.03 -24.98
C SER A 353 -6.01 -10.46 -25.08
N VAL A 354 -6.78 -11.31 -25.77
CA VAL A 354 -6.39 -12.68 -26.13
C VAL A 354 -5.21 -12.63 -27.09
N VAL A 355 -4.26 -13.54 -26.92
CA VAL A 355 -3.12 -13.68 -27.83
C VAL A 355 -3.38 -14.71 -28.93
N VAL A 356 -2.87 -14.42 -30.11
CA VAL A 356 -2.89 -15.30 -31.28
C VAL A 356 -1.49 -15.36 -31.90
N VAL A 357 -1.25 -16.38 -32.71
CA VAL A 357 0.05 -16.56 -33.37
C VAL A 357 0.26 -15.51 -34.47
N GLY A 358 1.45 -14.89 -34.49
CA GLY A 358 1.88 -13.98 -35.55
C GLY A 358 3.16 -14.49 -36.23
N PRO A 359 3.09 -15.50 -37.10
CA PRO A 359 4.28 -16.17 -37.64
C PRO A 359 5.09 -15.30 -38.61
N THR A 360 4.49 -14.24 -39.17
CA THR A 360 5.14 -13.30 -40.08
C THR A 360 5.89 -12.17 -39.37
N LEU A 361 5.73 -12.05 -38.05
CA LEU A 361 6.38 -11.01 -37.25
C LEU A 361 7.88 -11.32 -37.11
N LYS A 362 8.68 -10.27 -36.93
CA LYS A 362 10.07 -10.40 -36.48
C LYS A 362 10.12 -10.61 -34.96
N LEU A 363 11.22 -11.15 -34.45
CA LEU A 363 11.37 -11.44 -33.02
C LEU A 363 11.13 -10.22 -32.10
N HIS A 364 11.53 -9.03 -32.54
CA HIS A 364 11.33 -7.77 -31.80
C HIS A 364 9.94 -7.14 -31.97
N GLN A 365 9.07 -7.71 -32.79
CA GLN A 365 7.77 -7.12 -33.13
C GLN A 365 6.62 -7.87 -32.46
N CYS A 366 5.54 -7.13 -32.17
CA CYS A 366 4.26 -7.72 -31.77
C CYS A 366 3.12 -7.06 -32.56
N GLY A 367 2.06 -7.81 -32.85
CA GLY A 367 0.89 -7.22 -33.49
C GLY A 367 -0.07 -6.63 -32.46
N LEU A 368 -0.33 -5.34 -32.56
CA LEU A 368 -1.22 -4.60 -31.67
C LEU A 368 -2.49 -4.17 -32.40
N PRO A 369 -3.68 -4.54 -31.89
CA PRO A 369 -4.96 -4.13 -32.48
C PRO A 369 -5.10 -2.61 -32.59
N LYS A 370 -5.51 -2.12 -33.77
CA LYS A 370 -5.72 -0.69 -34.05
C LYS A 370 -6.53 0.04 -32.99
N LYS A 371 -7.66 -0.53 -32.55
CA LYS A 371 -8.53 0.08 -31.51
C LYS A 371 -7.86 0.16 -30.15
N MET A 372 -7.08 -0.87 -29.78
CA MET A 372 -6.35 -0.86 -28.52
C MET A 372 -5.22 0.17 -28.57
N ALA A 373 -4.47 0.21 -29.66
CA ALA A 373 -3.41 1.17 -29.88
C ALA A 373 -3.94 2.61 -29.82
N LEU A 374 -5.07 2.89 -30.47
CA LEU A 374 -5.69 4.22 -30.44
C LEU A 374 -6.06 4.67 -29.02
N GLU A 375 -6.55 3.77 -28.16
CA GLU A 375 -6.87 4.10 -26.77
C GLU A 375 -5.61 4.32 -25.92
N LEU A 376 -4.62 3.44 -26.06
CA LEU A 376 -3.36 3.52 -25.31
C LEU A 376 -2.54 4.77 -25.66
N PHE A 377 -2.48 5.13 -26.94
CA PHE A 377 -1.68 6.26 -27.42
C PHE A 377 -2.48 7.55 -27.59
N LYS A 378 -3.72 7.61 -27.10
CA LYS A 378 -4.65 8.72 -27.33
C LYS A 378 -4.06 10.12 -27.04
N PRO A 379 -3.34 10.37 -25.92
CA PRO A 379 -2.77 11.70 -25.68
C PRO A 379 -1.65 12.07 -26.67
N PHE A 380 -0.85 11.09 -27.12
CA PHE A 380 0.20 11.31 -28.11
C PHE A 380 -0.39 11.67 -29.48
N VAL A 381 -1.47 11.00 -29.86
CA VAL A 381 -2.23 11.31 -31.08
C VAL A 381 -2.81 12.73 -31.02
N PHE A 382 -3.37 13.14 -29.86
CA PHE A 382 -3.86 14.52 -29.70
C PHE A 382 -2.75 15.56 -29.88
N GLY A 383 -1.59 15.34 -29.26
CA GLY A 383 -0.45 16.24 -29.39
C GLY A 383 0.07 16.34 -30.83
N LYS A 384 0.13 15.22 -31.56
CA LYS A 384 0.55 15.20 -32.98
C LYS A 384 -0.45 15.84 -33.93
N LEU A 385 -1.75 15.64 -33.71
CA LEU A 385 -2.82 16.30 -34.48
C LEU A 385 -2.77 17.84 -34.32
N GLU A 386 -2.52 18.31 -33.11
CA GLU A 386 -2.34 19.74 -32.82
C GLU A 386 -1.06 20.28 -33.46
N LEU A 387 0.07 19.56 -33.31
CA LEU A 387 1.36 19.95 -33.89
C LEU A 387 1.32 20.09 -35.42
N ARG A 388 0.60 19.20 -36.12
CA ARG A 388 0.43 19.26 -37.57
C ARG A 388 -0.64 20.26 -38.03
N GLY A 389 -1.33 20.94 -37.12
CA GLY A 389 -2.38 21.91 -37.44
C GLY A 389 -3.70 21.29 -37.95
N LEU A 390 -3.85 19.97 -37.87
CA LEU A 390 -5.10 19.26 -38.24
C LEU A 390 -6.21 19.49 -37.20
N ALA A 391 -5.82 19.77 -35.96
CA ALA A 391 -6.72 20.19 -34.90
C ALA A 391 -6.23 21.50 -34.26
N THR A 392 -7.12 22.47 -34.10
CA THR A 392 -6.79 23.75 -33.46
C THR A 392 -6.80 23.70 -31.93
N THR A 393 -7.49 22.72 -31.34
CA THR A 393 -7.59 22.56 -29.88
C THR A 393 -7.65 21.07 -29.52
N ILE A 394 -7.28 20.72 -28.29
CA ILE A 394 -7.40 19.36 -27.75
C ILE A 394 -8.84 18.82 -27.85
N LYS A 395 -9.85 19.69 -27.67
CA LYS A 395 -11.27 19.29 -27.83
C LYS A 395 -11.62 18.94 -29.27
N ALA A 396 -11.07 19.66 -30.24
CA ALA A 396 -11.24 19.35 -31.65
C ALA A 396 -10.53 18.04 -32.00
N ALA A 397 -9.29 17.85 -31.53
CA ALA A 397 -8.54 16.60 -31.70
C ALA A 397 -9.30 15.40 -31.11
N LYS A 398 -9.88 15.54 -29.92
CA LYS A 398 -10.73 14.51 -29.30
C LYS A 398 -11.91 14.12 -30.19
N LYS A 399 -12.62 15.11 -30.77
CA LYS A 399 -13.74 14.84 -31.69
C LYS A 399 -13.29 14.16 -32.98
N LEU A 400 -12.12 14.49 -33.51
CA LEU A 400 -11.55 13.82 -34.69
C LEU A 400 -11.21 12.36 -34.41
N VAL A 401 -10.56 12.10 -33.28
CA VAL A 401 -10.23 10.72 -32.84
C VAL A 401 -11.49 9.90 -32.57
N GLU A 402 -12.53 10.48 -31.96
CA GLU A 402 -13.83 9.80 -31.76
C GLU A 402 -14.55 9.46 -33.07
N ARG A 403 -14.24 10.16 -34.17
CA ARG A 403 -14.77 9.87 -35.51
C ARG A 403 -13.96 8.82 -36.28
N GLU A 404 -12.80 8.40 -35.76
CA GLU A 404 -11.91 7.40 -36.38
C GLU A 404 -11.54 7.74 -37.84
N GLY A 405 -11.28 9.02 -38.14
CA GLY A 405 -10.91 9.50 -39.49
C GLY A 405 -9.59 8.91 -40.02
N PRO A 406 -9.39 8.86 -41.35
CA PRO A 406 -8.18 8.29 -41.97
C PRO A 406 -6.89 8.97 -41.49
N GLU A 407 -6.91 10.29 -41.31
CA GLU A 407 -5.77 11.07 -40.80
C GLU A 407 -5.28 10.64 -39.41
N VAL A 408 -6.19 10.07 -38.60
CA VAL A 408 -5.86 9.58 -37.25
C VAL A 408 -5.03 8.31 -37.34
N TRP A 409 -5.30 7.43 -38.31
CA TRP A 409 -4.58 6.17 -38.49
C TRP A 409 -3.15 6.42 -38.98
N ASP A 410 -2.96 7.36 -39.90
CA ASP A 410 -1.63 7.76 -40.38
C ASP A 410 -0.76 8.34 -39.25
N ILE A 411 -1.36 9.17 -38.39
CA ILE A 411 -0.67 9.73 -37.22
C ILE A 411 -0.41 8.66 -36.17
N LEU A 412 -1.34 7.74 -35.97
CA LEU A 412 -1.16 6.64 -35.03
C LEU A 412 0.04 5.77 -35.45
N GLU A 413 0.18 5.46 -36.74
CA GLU A 413 1.33 4.73 -37.25
C GLU A 413 2.66 5.48 -37.04
N GLU A 414 2.67 6.80 -37.20
CA GLU A 414 3.84 7.63 -36.88
C GLU A 414 4.19 7.61 -35.39
N VAL A 415 3.19 7.74 -34.51
CA VAL A 415 3.38 7.77 -33.04
C VAL A 415 3.92 6.44 -32.51
N ILE A 416 3.47 5.34 -33.10
CA ILE A 416 3.80 3.98 -32.69
C ILE A 416 5.19 3.56 -33.18
N ARG A 417 5.68 4.19 -34.27
CA ARG A 417 7.00 3.92 -34.81
C ARG A 417 8.07 4.24 -33.76
N GLU A 418 8.96 3.27 -33.53
CA GLU A 418 10.02 3.34 -32.52
C GLU A 418 9.54 3.53 -31.06
N HIS A 419 8.25 3.34 -30.78
CA HIS A 419 7.70 3.39 -29.41
C HIS A 419 7.44 1.97 -28.88
N PRO A 420 8.37 1.38 -28.10
CA PRO A 420 8.20 0.01 -27.62
C PRO A 420 7.02 -0.12 -26.64
N VAL A 421 6.35 -1.28 -26.66
CA VAL A 421 5.31 -1.64 -25.70
C VAL A 421 5.74 -2.85 -24.89
N LEU A 422 5.30 -2.92 -23.62
CA LEU A 422 5.60 -4.04 -22.74
C LEU A 422 4.46 -5.05 -22.78
N LEU A 423 4.77 -6.30 -23.13
CA LEU A 423 3.86 -7.43 -23.00
C LEU A 423 4.15 -8.19 -21.72
N ASN A 424 3.09 -8.54 -20.98
CA ASN A 424 3.17 -9.31 -19.74
C ASN A 424 2.09 -10.39 -19.71
N ARG A 425 2.46 -11.63 -19.36
CA ARG A 425 1.53 -12.73 -19.08
C ARG A 425 1.47 -13.02 -17.58
N ALA A 426 0.26 -13.16 -17.05
CA ALA A 426 0.07 -13.63 -15.68
C ALA A 426 -0.06 -15.16 -15.66
N PRO A 427 0.60 -15.87 -14.72
CA PRO A 427 1.48 -15.37 -13.66
C PRO A 427 2.91 -15.05 -14.15
N THR A 428 3.49 -13.95 -13.66
CA THR A 428 4.88 -13.57 -13.95
C THR A 428 5.82 -14.29 -12.97
N LEU A 429 6.48 -15.36 -13.41
CA LEU A 429 7.36 -16.18 -12.55
C LEU A 429 8.82 -15.69 -12.52
N HIS A 430 9.28 -15.12 -13.62
CA HIS A 430 10.66 -14.64 -13.79
C HIS A 430 10.69 -13.40 -14.70
N ARG A 431 11.83 -12.74 -14.81
CA ARG A 431 11.97 -11.48 -15.58
C ARG A 431 11.51 -11.58 -17.03
N LEU A 432 11.69 -12.73 -17.70
CA LEU A 432 11.28 -12.93 -19.09
C LEU A 432 9.75 -12.97 -19.29
N GLY A 433 8.96 -13.00 -18.20
CA GLY A 433 7.51 -12.88 -18.28
C GLY A 433 7.04 -11.46 -18.61
N ILE A 434 7.96 -10.50 -18.70
CA ILE A 434 7.74 -9.15 -19.22
C ILE A 434 8.82 -8.85 -20.26
N GLN A 435 8.43 -8.55 -21.49
CA GLN A 435 9.37 -8.15 -22.55
C GLN A 435 8.81 -6.97 -23.34
N ALA A 436 9.71 -6.19 -23.92
CA ALA A 436 9.39 -5.09 -24.81
C ALA A 436 9.39 -5.56 -26.27
N PHE A 437 8.45 -5.03 -27.04
CA PHE A 437 8.31 -5.27 -28.47
C PHE A 437 7.96 -3.97 -29.18
N GLU A 438 8.34 -3.87 -30.45
CA GLU A 438 7.85 -2.83 -31.33
C GLU A 438 6.45 -3.20 -31.85
N PRO A 439 5.43 -2.38 -31.56
CA PRO A 439 4.07 -2.61 -32.00
C PRO A 439 3.92 -2.44 -33.53
N VAL A 440 3.30 -3.43 -34.17
CA VAL A 440 2.84 -3.39 -35.57
C VAL A 440 1.32 -3.33 -35.55
N LEU A 441 0.74 -2.34 -36.25
CA LEU A 441 -0.71 -2.19 -36.31
C LEU A 441 -1.35 -3.35 -37.07
N ILE A 442 -2.29 -4.04 -36.43
CA ILE A 442 -3.05 -5.13 -37.04
C ILE A 442 -4.56 -4.88 -36.96
N GLU A 443 -5.28 -5.46 -37.91
CA GLU A 443 -6.73 -5.55 -37.87
C GLU A 443 -7.20 -6.59 -36.86
N GLY A 444 -8.42 -6.42 -36.34
CA GLY A 444 -9.01 -7.31 -35.36
C GLY A 444 -8.83 -6.83 -33.91
N LYS A 445 -8.93 -7.76 -32.96
CA LYS A 445 -8.92 -7.48 -31.51
C LYS A 445 -7.90 -8.28 -30.71
N ALA A 446 -7.28 -9.29 -31.30
CA ALA A 446 -6.33 -10.17 -30.63
C ALA A 446 -4.90 -9.66 -30.83
N ILE A 447 -4.05 -9.83 -29.83
CA ILE A 447 -2.63 -9.46 -29.90
C ILE A 447 -1.88 -10.58 -30.62
N GLN A 448 -1.06 -10.25 -31.61
CA GLN A 448 -0.19 -11.25 -32.24
C GLN A 448 1.15 -11.33 -31.53
N LEU A 449 1.57 -12.55 -31.19
CA LEU A 449 2.84 -12.82 -30.53
C LEU A 449 3.73 -13.69 -31.44
N HIS A 450 5.03 -13.43 -31.41
CA HIS A 450 6.01 -14.23 -32.11
C HIS A 450 6.13 -15.65 -31.48
N PRO A 451 6.11 -16.75 -32.25
CA PRO A 451 6.11 -18.11 -31.68
C PRO A 451 7.30 -18.42 -30.76
N LEU A 452 8.51 -17.96 -31.11
CA LEU A 452 9.72 -18.24 -30.32
C LEU A 452 9.75 -17.61 -28.93
N VAL A 453 8.90 -16.62 -28.63
CA VAL A 453 8.83 -16.02 -27.28
C VAL A 453 7.78 -16.70 -26.41
N CYS A 454 6.94 -17.57 -26.96
CA CYS A 454 5.90 -18.27 -26.20
C CYS A 454 6.48 -19.13 -25.06
N THR A 455 7.64 -19.74 -25.28
CA THR A 455 8.38 -20.50 -24.25
C THR A 455 8.73 -19.61 -23.06
N ALA A 456 9.23 -18.40 -23.31
CA ALA A 456 9.59 -17.43 -22.28
C ALA A 456 8.35 -16.93 -21.52
N PHE A 457 7.21 -16.71 -22.17
CA PHE A 457 5.97 -16.33 -21.48
C PHE A 457 5.23 -17.52 -20.84
N ASN A 458 5.68 -18.75 -21.13
CA ASN A 458 4.96 -20.00 -20.88
C ASN A 458 3.52 -19.91 -21.42
N ALA A 459 3.35 -19.28 -22.59
CA ALA A 459 2.07 -18.97 -23.20
C ALA A 459 1.71 -20.00 -24.27
N ASP A 460 0.44 -20.32 -24.37
CA ASP A 460 -0.15 -21.04 -25.49
C ASP A 460 -1.23 -20.17 -26.17
N PHE A 461 -1.93 -20.72 -27.15
CA PHE A 461 -2.92 -20.00 -27.94
C PHE A 461 -4.34 -20.56 -27.74
N ASP A 462 -4.65 -21.08 -26.54
CA ASP A 462 -5.94 -21.71 -26.21
C ASP A 462 -7.00 -20.73 -25.66
N GLY A 463 -6.66 -19.44 -25.56
CA GLY A 463 -7.48 -18.42 -24.91
C GLY A 463 -6.71 -17.55 -23.92
N ASP A 464 -5.42 -17.85 -23.73
CA ASP A 464 -4.46 -17.02 -23.00
C ASP A 464 -4.56 -15.52 -23.32
N GLN A 465 -4.39 -14.70 -22.29
CA GLN A 465 -4.48 -13.24 -22.38
C GLN A 465 -3.20 -12.58 -21.88
N MET A 466 -2.73 -11.58 -22.62
CA MET A 466 -1.58 -10.77 -22.22
C MET A 466 -1.98 -9.32 -22.00
N ALA A 467 -1.32 -8.71 -21.02
CA ALA A 467 -1.44 -7.29 -20.74
C ALA A 467 -0.37 -6.50 -21.49
N VAL A 468 -0.77 -5.37 -22.06
CA VAL A 468 0.09 -4.40 -22.74
C VAL A 468 0.25 -3.17 -21.85
N HIS A 469 1.45 -2.63 -21.73
CA HIS A 469 1.71 -1.35 -21.05
C HIS A 469 2.57 -0.45 -21.94
N VAL A 470 2.29 0.85 -21.93
CA VAL A 470 3.05 1.84 -22.70
C VAL A 470 4.05 2.58 -21.80
N PRO A 471 5.37 2.48 -22.06
CA PRO A 471 6.37 3.34 -21.44
C PRO A 471 6.14 4.80 -21.86
N LEU A 472 5.95 5.70 -20.89
CA LEU A 472 5.60 7.10 -21.19
C LEU A 472 6.81 8.02 -21.23
N SER A 473 7.72 7.94 -20.25
CA SER A 473 8.90 8.79 -20.21
C SER A 473 9.96 8.32 -21.22
N ILE A 474 10.83 9.24 -21.64
CA ILE A 474 11.90 8.93 -22.61
C ILE A 474 12.87 7.91 -22.01
N GLU A 475 13.18 8.03 -20.72
CA GLU A 475 14.04 7.09 -19.99
C GLU A 475 13.42 5.68 -19.97
N ALA A 476 12.11 5.58 -19.73
CA ALA A 476 11.40 4.30 -19.72
C ALA A 476 11.33 3.66 -21.11
N GLN A 477 11.17 4.47 -22.17
CA GLN A 477 11.22 3.98 -23.56
C GLN A 477 12.61 3.47 -23.93
N LEU A 478 13.66 4.20 -23.54
CA LEU A 478 15.05 3.78 -23.74
C LEU A 478 15.36 2.51 -22.95
N GLU A 479 14.99 2.44 -21.67
CA GLU A 479 15.17 1.24 -20.84
C GLU A 479 14.46 0.03 -21.45
N ALA A 480 13.22 0.20 -21.93
CA ALA A 480 12.48 -0.85 -22.60
C ALA A 480 13.22 -1.34 -23.85
N ARG A 481 13.78 -0.42 -24.65
CA ARG A 481 14.53 -0.73 -25.88
C ARG A 481 15.89 -1.37 -25.62
N THR A 482 16.65 -0.89 -24.63
CA THR A 482 18.03 -1.34 -24.39
C THR A 482 18.10 -2.58 -23.51
N LEU A 483 17.17 -2.76 -22.56
CA LEU A 483 17.23 -3.88 -21.60
C LEU A 483 16.10 -4.90 -21.82
N MET A 484 14.88 -4.44 -22.08
CA MET A 484 13.70 -5.31 -22.07
C MET A 484 13.31 -5.86 -23.44
N MET A 485 13.90 -5.38 -24.54
CA MET A 485 13.59 -5.83 -25.89
C MET A 485 13.78 -7.35 -26.01
N SER A 486 12.88 -8.02 -26.71
CA SER A 486 12.92 -9.49 -26.86
C SER A 486 14.24 -9.99 -27.47
N THR A 487 14.86 -9.23 -28.38
CA THR A 487 16.16 -9.55 -28.99
C THR A 487 17.32 -9.57 -28.01
N ASN A 488 17.21 -8.89 -26.87
CA ASN A 488 18.27 -8.86 -25.86
C ASN A 488 18.16 -10.06 -24.91
N ASN A 489 16.99 -10.69 -24.89
CA ASN A 489 16.60 -11.71 -23.92
C ASN A 489 16.57 -13.11 -24.55
N ILE A 490 17.69 -13.50 -25.17
CA ILE A 490 17.86 -14.78 -25.90
C ILE A 490 18.21 -15.94 -24.95
N LEU A 491 18.95 -15.65 -23.88
CA LEU A 491 19.44 -16.66 -22.94
C LEU A 491 18.63 -16.67 -21.65
N SER A 492 18.44 -17.87 -21.09
CA SER A 492 17.84 -18.07 -19.79
C SER A 492 18.76 -17.51 -18.69
N PRO A 493 18.27 -16.63 -17.81
CA PRO A 493 19.08 -16.08 -16.71
C PRO A 493 19.52 -17.11 -15.68
N ALA A 494 18.85 -18.27 -15.63
CA ALA A 494 19.10 -19.31 -14.62
C ALA A 494 20.27 -20.24 -14.99
N HIS A 495 20.42 -20.58 -16.28
CA HIS A 495 21.36 -21.62 -16.74
C HIS A 495 22.24 -21.18 -17.92
N GLY A 496 21.93 -20.07 -18.59
CA GLY A 496 22.68 -19.59 -19.75
C GLY A 496 22.28 -20.21 -21.08
N ASP A 497 21.45 -21.26 -21.08
CA ASP A 497 20.95 -21.88 -22.31
C ASP A 497 19.98 -20.95 -23.08
N PRO A 498 19.93 -21.01 -24.42
CA PRO A 498 18.96 -20.26 -25.21
C PRO A 498 17.51 -20.61 -24.85
N ILE A 499 16.66 -19.59 -24.64
CA ILE A 499 15.24 -19.77 -24.34
C ILE A 499 14.36 -19.69 -25.61
N ILE A 500 14.85 -19.04 -26.66
CA ILE A 500 14.15 -18.81 -27.94
C ILE A 500 14.31 -19.97 -28.93
N VAL A 501 14.45 -21.20 -28.42
CA VAL A 501 14.63 -22.39 -29.24
C VAL A 501 13.33 -22.69 -29.99
N PRO A 502 13.38 -23.04 -31.29
CA PRO A 502 12.20 -23.49 -32.01
C PRO A 502 11.52 -24.68 -31.32
N THR A 503 10.19 -24.69 -31.32
CA THR A 503 9.39 -25.75 -30.69
C THR A 503 8.45 -26.39 -31.70
N GLN A 504 8.08 -27.65 -31.45
CA GLN A 504 7.00 -28.36 -32.15
C GLN A 504 7.14 -28.30 -33.68
N ASP A 505 6.25 -27.59 -34.36
CA ASP A 505 6.11 -27.55 -35.82
C ASP A 505 7.39 -27.14 -36.55
N VAL A 506 8.13 -26.16 -36.01
CA VAL A 506 9.37 -25.69 -36.63
C VAL A 506 10.44 -26.78 -36.57
N VAL A 507 10.53 -27.49 -35.44
CA VAL A 507 11.47 -28.60 -35.27
C VAL A 507 11.09 -29.77 -36.18
N MET A 508 9.79 -30.09 -36.26
CA MET A 508 9.29 -31.13 -37.17
C MET A 508 9.58 -30.79 -38.63
N GLY A 509 9.37 -29.55 -39.04
CA GLY A 509 9.66 -29.09 -40.40
C GLY A 509 11.15 -29.21 -40.75
N ILE A 510 12.04 -28.75 -39.86
CA ILE A 510 13.49 -28.88 -40.04
C ILE A 510 13.88 -30.36 -40.07
N TYR A 511 13.41 -31.15 -39.10
CA TYR A 511 13.68 -32.59 -39.03
C TYR A 511 13.28 -33.29 -40.33
N TYR A 512 12.06 -33.06 -40.81
CA TYR A 512 11.56 -33.61 -42.06
C TYR A 512 12.45 -33.19 -43.24
N MET A 513 12.76 -31.90 -43.38
CA MET A 513 13.64 -31.40 -44.45
C MET A 513 15.05 -32.02 -44.43
N THR A 514 15.56 -32.38 -43.25
CA THR A 514 16.90 -32.98 -43.08
C THR A 514 16.91 -34.51 -43.12
N CYS A 515 15.76 -35.16 -43.24
CA CYS A 515 15.69 -36.61 -43.34
C CYS A 515 16.17 -37.08 -44.71
N GLU A 516 16.78 -38.26 -44.74
CA GLU A 516 17.25 -38.90 -45.96
C GLU A 516 16.38 -40.10 -46.35
N ARG A 517 16.24 -40.33 -47.65
CA ARG A 517 15.55 -41.48 -48.22
C ARG A 517 16.45 -42.16 -49.24
N VAL A 518 16.66 -43.47 -49.06
CA VAL A 518 17.58 -44.27 -49.89
C VAL A 518 17.14 -44.34 -51.35
N ASP A 519 15.84 -44.41 -51.59
CA ASP A 519 15.24 -44.52 -52.92
C ASP A 519 14.34 -43.30 -53.20
N ALA A 520 14.99 -42.18 -53.53
CA ALA A 520 14.36 -40.90 -53.82
C ALA A 520 14.84 -40.33 -55.16
N LYS A 521 13.96 -39.62 -55.87
CA LYS A 521 14.24 -39.09 -57.20
C LYS A 521 15.40 -38.10 -57.15
N GLY A 522 16.40 -38.28 -58.01
CA GLY A 522 17.60 -37.44 -58.04
C GLY A 522 18.73 -37.89 -57.10
N THR A 523 18.60 -39.04 -56.45
CA THR A 523 19.69 -39.65 -55.66
C THR A 523 20.92 -39.92 -56.53
N GLY A 524 22.09 -39.46 -56.07
CA GLY A 524 23.37 -39.60 -56.77
C GLY A 524 23.72 -38.46 -57.73
N MET A 525 22.83 -37.47 -57.92
CA MET A 525 23.12 -36.29 -58.74
C MET A 525 24.14 -35.37 -58.05
N ALA A 526 24.91 -34.65 -58.87
CA ALA A 526 25.88 -33.67 -58.42
C ALA A 526 25.47 -32.26 -58.87
N PHE A 527 25.54 -31.28 -57.97
CA PHE A 527 25.18 -29.89 -58.19
C PHE A 527 26.36 -28.95 -57.94
N ALA A 528 26.44 -27.88 -58.74
CA ALA A 528 27.53 -26.92 -58.73
C ALA A 528 27.44 -25.92 -57.57
N ASP A 529 26.24 -25.63 -57.07
CA ASP A 529 25.95 -24.72 -55.94
C ASP A 529 24.55 -24.99 -55.31
N VAL A 530 24.26 -24.32 -54.19
CA VAL A 530 22.97 -24.41 -53.48
C VAL A 530 21.80 -23.85 -54.30
N ALA A 531 22.06 -22.89 -55.20
CA ALA A 531 21.02 -22.30 -56.04
C ALA A 531 20.52 -23.28 -57.11
N GLU A 532 21.41 -24.11 -57.67
CA GLU A 532 21.07 -25.17 -58.59
C GLU A 532 20.23 -26.26 -57.91
N VAL A 533 20.56 -26.61 -56.67
CA VAL A 533 19.75 -27.53 -55.85
C VAL A 533 18.33 -26.97 -55.65
N HIS A 534 18.22 -25.69 -55.30
CA HIS A 534 16.91 -25.04 -55.15
C HIS A 534 16.10 -25.05 -56.45
N ARG A 535 16.72 -24.77 -57.61
CA ARG A 535 16.04 -24.84 -58.91
C ARG A 535 15.59 -26.27 -59.22
N ALA A 536 16.45 -27.26 -58.99
CA ALA A 536 16.16 -28.67 -59.25
C ALA A 536 15.04 -29.22 -58.36
N PHE A 537 14.98 -28.79 -57.10
CA PHE A 537 13.88 -29.10 -56.19
C PHE A 537 12.57 -28.43 -56.65
N GLN A 538 12.59 -27.13 -56.97
CA GLN A 538 11.42 -26.39 -57.44
C GLN A 538 10.85 -26.92 -58.77
N SER A 539 11.71 -27.41 -59.66
CA SER A 539 11.29 -28.03 -60.92
C SER A 539 10.80 -29.48 -60.76
N GLY A 540 10.84 -30.04 -59.54
CA GLY A 540 10.46 -31.43 -59.26
C GLY A 540 11.41 -32.46 -59.88
N ALA A 541 12.64 -32.06 -60.21
CA ALA A 541 13.67 -32.96 -60.75
C ALA A 541 14.32 -33.82 -59.66
N VAL A 542 14.35 -33.31 -58.43
CA VAL A 542 14.93 -33.95 -57.24
C VAL A 542 13.91 -33.92 -56.10
N ASP A 543 13.80 -35.02 -55.36
CA ASP A 543 12.98 -35.11 -54.15
C ASP A 543 13.72 -34.49 -52.95
N LEU A 544 12.98 -33.95 -51.97
CA LEU A 544 13.52 -33.27 -50.79
C LEU A 544 14.56 -34.12 -50.01
N HIS A 545 14.34 -35.42 -49.92
CA HIS A 545 15.15 -36.35 -49.13
C HIS A 545 16.19 -37.13 -49.97
N ALA A 546 16.44 -36.71 -51.21
CA ALA A 546 17.39 -37.39 -52.09
C ALA A 546 18.84 -37.12 -51.67
N ARG A 547 19.67 -38.16 -51.64
CA ARG A 547 21.11 -38.00 -51.36
C ARG A 547 21.83 -37.45 -52.58
N VAL A 548 22.32 -36.23 -52.49
CA VAL A 548 22.97 -35.50 -53.58
C VAL A 548 24.37 -35.03 -53.17
N LYS A 549 25.26 -34.81 -54.15
CA LYS A 549 26.55 -34.16 -53.91
C LYS A 549 26.46 -32.70 -54.33
N VAL A 550 26.72 -31.77 -53.42
CA VAL A 550 26.68 -30.33 -53.73
C VAL A 550 28.06 -29.77 -53.45
N ARG A 551 28.60 -29.00 -54.38
CA ARG A 551 29.82 -28.24 -54.11
C ARG A 551 29.48 -27.08 -53.18
N ILE A 552 30.08 -27.09 -52.00
CA ILE A 552 30.01 -26.02 -51.01
C ILE A 552 31.41 -25.47 -50.80
N ASP A 553 31.55 -24.15 -50.81
CA ASP A 553 32.79 -23.51 -50.38
C ASP A 553 32.75 -23.43 -48.85
N ALA A 554 33.37 -24.40 -48.18
CA ALA A 554 33.47 -24.46 -46.74
C ALA A 554 34.89 -24.08 -46.31
N THR A 555 35.01 -23.04 -45.49
CA THR A 555 36.25 -22.75 -44.75
C THR A 555 36.27 -23.68 -43.55
N ILE A 556 37.24 -24.59 -43.49
CA ILE A 556 37.37 -25.57 -42.42
C ILE A 556 38.55 -25.14 -41.58
N GLU A 557 38.30 -24.70 -40.34
CA GLU A 557 39.39 -24.42 -39.39
C GLU A 557 40.18 -25.71 -39.14
N SER A 558 41.48 -25.66 -39.43
CA SER A 558 42.45 -26.68 -39.03
C SER A 558 42.47 -26.82 -37.49
N GLU A 559 42.88 -27.99 -36.96
CA GLU A 559 43.08 -28.20 -35.51
C GLU A 559 44.07 -27.18 -34.89
N ASP A 560 44.90 -26.53 -35.73
CA ASP A 560 45.85 -25.48 -35.34
C ASP A 560 45.27 -24.05 -35.37
N GLY A 561 43.99 -23.87 -35.71
CA GLY A 561 43.31 -22.57 -35.67
C GLY A 561 43.62 -21.61 -36.83
N GLU A 562 44.16 -22.11 -37.94
CA GLU A 562 44.22 -21.37 -39.21
C GLU A 562 43.03 -21.77 -40.12
N LEU A 563 42.43 -20.75 -40.76
CA LEU A 563 41.23 -20.84 -41.62
C LEU A 563 41.52 -21.41 -43.02
#